data_AF-A0A1A8XBR0-F1
#
_entry.id   AF-A0A1A8XBR0-F1
#
_cell.length_a   1.000
_cell.length_b   1.000
_cell.length_c   1.000
_cell.angle_alpha   90.00
_cell.angle_beta   90.00
_cell.angle_gamma   90.00
#
_symmetry.space_group_name_H-M   'P 1'
#
loop_
_entity.id
_entity.type
_entity.pdbx_description
1 polymer ?
#
loop_
_entity_poly.entity_id
_entity_poly.type
_entity_poly.pdbx_seq_one_letter_code
_entity_poly.pdbx_strand_id
1 'polypeptide(L)'
;MDDKTKALDQIDSIKFDYELDNMKVKNIEYIYRAHAHSISAKYSDEKSCNDIIFWIHNKVNNMKDKINQSEINDIFSELKKIWDNINGKLKTSGNEPLSMCDISNINALNFGVLKQKKIMSDYCQNFDNLRTKLTTNPHKRYCDIYYEYFKNTMKAYNDVFEKCYKPGANTDNCPKICIQKQNNPQIILNNLRCNKIPKPVIEEKLITEKQCDKEKGVLQSELEQALLDSSNPVLIYSDPRVIFLILFTFWGIFLTLFFFYK
;
A
#
# COMPACT_ATOMS: atom_id res chain seq x y z
N MET A 1 -22.65 5.73 -13.29
CA MET A 1 -22.24 4.56 -12.48
C MET A 1 -20.86 4.05 -12.88
N ASP A 2 -20.38 4.30 -14.11
CA ASP A 2 -19.03 3.94 -14.58
C ASP A 2 -17.91 4.87 -14.04
N ASP A 3 -18.21 6.15 -13.78
CA ASP A 3 -17.19 7.14 -13.37
C ASP A 3 -16.71 7.02 -11.93
N LYS A 4 -17.56 6.58 -10.99
CA LYS A 4 -17.22 6.60 -9.56
C LYS A 4 -16.27 5.45 -9.18
N THR A 5 -16.43 4.30 -9.83
CA THR A 5 -15.52 3.15 -9.71
C THR A 5 -14.21 3.42 -10.42
N LYS A 6 -14.24 4.05 -11.61
CA LYS A 6 -13.02 4.54 -12.28
C LYS A 6 -12.27 5.57 -11.43
N ALA A 7 -12.98 6.51 -10.79
CA ALA A 7 -12.36 7.52 -9.94
C ALA A 7 -11.72 6.92 -8.68
N LEU A 8 -12.35 5.90 -8.05
CA LEU A 8 -11.78 5.20 -6.91
C LEU A 8 -10.55 4.35 -7.29
N ASP A 9 -10.64 3.61 -8.41
CA ASP A 9 -9.50 2.85 -8.94
C ASP A 9 -8.36 3.79 -9.38
N GLN A 10 -8.68 4.98 -9.91
CA GLN A 10 -7.70 6.00 -10.25
C GLN A 10 -7.10 6.65 -9.01
N ILE A 11 -7.86 6.93 -7.94
CA ILE A 11 -7.34 7.51 -6.70
C ILE A 11 -6.44 6.54 -5.96
N ASP A 12 -6.81 5.25 -5.90
CA ASP A 12 -5.97 4.21 -5.30
C ASP A 12 -4.72 3.97 -6.17
N SER A 13 -4.84 3.97 -7.50
CA SER A 13 -3.68 3.90 -8.41
C SER A 13 -2.77 5.12 -8.26
N ILE A 14 -3.31 6.34 -8.19
CA ILE A 14 -2.54 7.59 -8.09
C ILE A 14 -1.87 7.71 -6.72
N LYS A 15 -2.55 7.36 -5.63
CA LYS A 15 -1.95 7.34 -4.28
C LYS A 15 -0.82 6.32 -4.22
N PHE A 16 -1.03 5.16 -4.84
CA PHE A 16 -0.05 4.08 -4.92
C PHE A 16 1.13 4.42 -5.85
N ASP A 17 0.90 5.14 -6.94
CA ASP A 17 1.92 5.61 -7.87
C ASP A 17 2.75 6.76 -7.24
N TYR A 18 2.12 7.67 -6.50
CA TYR A 18 2.77 8.75 -5.75
C TYR A 18 3.64 8.24 -4.59
N GLU A 19 3.19 7.22 -3.87
CA GLU A 19 4.01 6.53 -2.85
C GLU A 19 5.21 5.80 -3.48
N LEU A 20 5.14 5.49 -4.78
CA LEU A 20 6.17 4.78 -5.54
C LEU A 20 7.26 5.68 -6.10
N ASP A 21 6.89 6.84 -6.65
CA ASP A 21 7.84 7.78 -7.27
C ASP A 21 8.87 8.31 -6.25
N ASN A 22 8.60 8.14 -4.95
CA ASN A 22 9.49 8.46 -3.85
C ASN A 22 10.44 7.30 -3.41
N MET A 23 10.55 6.21 -4.18
CA MET A 23 11.33 5.02 -3.80
C MET A 23 12.86 5.21 -3.80
N LYS A 24 13.42 5.44 -2.60
CA LYS A 24 14.80 5.02 -2.26
C LYS A 24 14.76 3.64 -1.59
N VAL A 25 15.88 2.92 -1.61
CA VAL A 25 16.12 1.54 -1.07
C VAL A 25 15.48 1.25 0.31
N LYS A 26 15.29 2.25 1.17
CA LYS A 26 14.59 2.12 2.48
C LYS A 26 13.09 1.79 2.36
N ASN A 27 12.46 2.04 1.22
CA ASN A 27 11.01 1.86 1.04
C ASN A 27 10.60 0.40 0.78
N ILE A 28 11.46 -0.47 0.26
CA ILE A 28 11.14 -1.91 0.11
C ILE A 28 11.03 -2.57 1.48
N GLU A 29 11.97 -2.25 2.37
CA GLU A 29 11.92 -2.68 3.77
C GLU A 29 10.69 -2.11 4.48
N TYR A 30 10.35 -0.85 4.25
CA TYR A 30 9.14 -0.23 4.81
C TYR A 30 7.86 -0.87 4.28
N ILE A 31 7.76 -1.15 2.97
CA ILE A 31 6.59 -1.82 2.37
C ILE A 31 6.45 -3.23 2.92
N TYR A 32 7.55 -3.98 3.04
CA TYR A 32 7.52 -5.29 3.68
C TYR A 32 7.07 -5.17 5.13
N ARG A 33 7.67 -4.29 5.94
CA ARG A 33 7.31 -4.13 7.36
C ARG A 33 5.87 -3.64 7.53
N ALA A 34 5.39 -2.73 6.71
CA ALA A 34 4.02 -2.23 6.72
C ALA A 34 3.00 -3.33 6.35
N HIS A 35 3.32 -4.19 5.37
CA HIS A 35 2.49 -5.34 5.02
C HIS A 35 2.58 -6.46 6.05
N ALA A 36 3.77 -6.74 6.60
CA ALA A 36 3.99 -7.80 7.58
C ALA A 36 3.36 -7.50 8.95
N HIS A 37 3.35 -6.23 9.39
CA HIS A 37 2.78 -5.82 10.67
C HIS A 37 1.26 -5.58 10.64
N SER A 38 0.67 -5.24 9.48
CA SER A 38 -0.78 -4.97 9.37
C SER A 38 -1.63 -6.23 9.12
N ILE A 39 -1.00 -7.34 8.72
CA ILE A 39 -1.65 -8.62 8.47
C ILE A 39 -1.45 -9.52 9.68
N SER A 40 -2.52 -10.14 10.18
CA SER A 40 -2.46 -11.08 11.30
C SER A 40 -1.26 -12.03 11.16
N ALA A 41 -0.47 -12.21 12.23
CA ALA A 41 0.77 -12.99 12.27
C ALA A 41 0.65 -14.46 11.77
N LYS A 42 -0.56 -14.94 11.48
CA LYS A 42 -0.86 -16.28 10.95
C LYS A 42 -0.70 -16.41 9.42
N TYR A 43 -0.63 -15.29 8.67
CA TYR A 43 -0.64 -15.29 7.19
C TYR A 43 0.33 -14.27 6.56
N SER A 44 1.13 -13.58 7.37
CA SER A 44 1.82 -12.34 7.01
C SER A 44 3.13 -12.52 6.22
N ASP A 45 3.52 -13.75 5.88
CA ASP A 45 4.77 -14.05 5.19
C ASP A 45 4.58 -14.37 3.70
N GLU A 46 3.81 -15.41 3.35
CA GLU A 46 3.66 -15.86 1.97
C GLU A 46 2.81 -14.90 1.13
N LYS A 47 1.71 -14.39 1.69
CA LYS A 47 0.87 -13.44 0.95
C LYS A 47 1.63 -12.15 0.69
N SER A 48 2.26 -11.60 1.72
CA SER A 48 3.07 -10.38 1.61
C SER A 48 4.17 -10.55 0.58
N CYS A 49 4.84 -11.71 0.56
CA CYS A 49 5.81 -12.04 -0.47
C CYS A 49 5.21 -12.04 -1.88
N ASN A 50 4.12 -12.79 -2.07
CA ASN A 50 3.43 -12.87 -3.37
C ASN A 50 2.93 -11.51 -3.85
N ASP A 51 2.47 -10.65 -2.93
CA ASP A 51 2.02 -9.29 -3.24
C ASP A 51 3.18 -8.40 -3.69
N ILE A 52 4.34 -8.47 -3.01
CA ILE A 52 5.57 -7.77 -3.41
C ILE A 52 6.04 -8.25 -4.79
N ILE A 53 6.11 -9.56 -5.01
CA ILE A 53 6.49 -10.15 -6.30
C ILE A 53 5.53 -9.69 -7.40
N PHE A 54 4.23 -9.80 -7.18
CA PHE A 54 3.22 -9.33 -8.13
C PHE A 54 3.41 -7.84 -8.44
N TRP A 55 3.63 -7.03 -7.41
CA TRP A 55 3.83 -5.59 -7.57
C TRP A 55 5.05 -5.27 -8.43
N ILE A 56 6.19 -5.91 -8.18
CA ILE A 56 7.41 -5.76 -9.00
C ILE A 56 7.08 -6.08 -10.46
N HIS A 57 6.46 -7.25 -10.71
CA HIS A 57 6.10 -7.63 -12.07
C HIS A 57 5.11 -6.66 -12.71
N ASN A 58 4.12 -6.18 -11.97
CA ASN A 58 3.13 -5.24 -12.48
C ASN A 58 3.81 -3.94 -12.96
N LYS A 59 4.75 -3.41 -12.16
CA LYS A 59 5.51 -2.22 -12.52
C LYS A 59 6.40 -2.43 -13.74
N VAL A 60 7.16 -3.53 -13.76
CA VAL A 60 8.02 -3.86 -14.91
C VAL A 60 7.21 -4.11 -16.18
N ASN A 61 6.06 -4.81 -16.08
CA ASN A 61 5.20 -5.05 -17.23
C ASN A 61 4.56 -3.77 -17.78
N ASN A 62 4.23 -2.80 -16.93
CA ASN A 62 3.72 -1.50 -17.38
C ASN A 62 4.78 -0.67 -18.12
N MET A 63 6.05 -1.05 -18.05
CA MET A 63 7.15 -0.44 -18.81
C MET A 63 7.45 -1.17 -20.12
N LYS A 64 6.91 -2.37 -20.36
CA LYS A 64 7.29 -3.24 -21.50
C LYS A 64 7.18 -2.61 -22.88
N ASP A 65 6.21 -1.72 -23.07
CA ASP A 65 6.02 -1.04 -24.37
C ASP A 65 7.01 0.13 -24.56
N LYS A 66 7.80 0.47 -23.52
CA LYS A 66 8.71 1.61 -23.47
C LYS A 66 10.18 1.21 -23.44
N ILE A 67 10.49 -0.02 -23.02
CA ILE A 67 11.85 -0.52 -22.84
C ILE A 67 12.00 -1.91 -23.44
N ASN A 68 13.21 -2.25 -23.88
CA ASN A 68 13.47 -3.54 -24.51
C ASN A 68 13.61 -4.68 -23.46
N GLN A 69 13.60 -5.93 -23.94
CA GLN A 69 13.67 -7.11 -23.07
C GLN A 69 15.00 -7.20 -22.28
N SER A 70 16.11 -6.66 -22.80
CA SER A 70 17.38 -6.62 -22.08
C SER A 70 17.28 -5.70 -20.86
N GLU A 71 16.72 -4.50 -21.05
CA GLU A 71 16.52 -3.52 -19.97
C GLU A 71 15.59 -4.07 -18.87
N ILE A 72 14.55 -4.83 -19.25
CA ILE A 72 13.68 -5.54 -18.30
C ILE A 72 14.47 -6.53 -17.45
N ASN A 73 15.35 -7.32 -18.08
CA ASN A 73 16.18 -8.29 -17.37
C ASN A 73 17.17 -7.60 -16.43
N ASP A 74 17.72 -6.45 -16.85
CA ASP A 74 18.62 -5.63 -16.03
C ASP A 74 17.90 -5.07 -14.81
N ILE A 75 16.66 -4.58 -14.96
CA ILE A 75 15.83 -4.13 -13.83
C ILE A 75 15.61 -5.26 -12.83
N PHE A 76 15.23 -6.46 -13.27
CA PHE A 76 15.06 -7.60 -12.37
C PHE A 76 16.37 -7.99 -11.68
N SER A 77 17.51 -7.91 -12.38
CA SER A 77 18.84 -8.18 -11.82
C SER A 77 19.22 -7.19 -10.71
N GLU A 78 19.01 -5.90 -10.95
CA GLU A 78 19.27 -4.86 -9.95
C GLU A 78 18.34 -4.99 -8.73
N LEU A 79 17.05 -5.29 -8.94
CA LEU A 79 16.12 -5.53 -7.84
C LEU A 79 16.55 -6.72 -6.97
N LYS A 80 17.08 -7.80 -7.57
CA LYS A 80 17.65 -8.94 -6.81
C LYS A 80 18.83 -8.50 -5.95
N LYS A 81 19.79 -7.76 -6.53
CA LYS A 81 20.95 -7.24 -5.78
C LYS A 81 20.53 -6.37 -4.60
N ILE A 82 19.54 -5.50 -4.79
CA ILE A 82 18.99 -4.64 -3.73
C ILE A 82 18.38 -5.49 -2.62
N TRP A 83 17.57 -6.49 -2.97
CA TRP A 83 16.95 -7.40 -1.99
C TRP A 83 17.98 -8.18 -1.18
N ASP A 84 19.00 -8.72 -1.84
CA ASP A 84 20.08 -9.46 -1.19
C ASP A 84 20.87 -8.56 -0.24
N ASN A 85 21.13 -7.32 -0.63
CA ASN A 85 21.79 -6.33 0.23
C ASN A 85 20.94 -5.97 1.46
N ILE A 86 19.63 -5.79 1.30
CA ILE A 86 18.71 -5.55 2.42
C ILE A 86 18.73 -6.74 3.39
N ASN A 87 18.62 -7.96 2.88
CA ASN A 87 18.67 -9.18 3.70
C ASN A 87 20.01 -9.37 4.40
N GLY A 88 21.12 -9.07 3.71
CA GLY A 88 22.45 -9.07 4.29
C GLY A 88 22.55 -8.10 5.47
N LYS A 89 22.07 -6.85 5.29
CA LYS A 89 22.06 -5.83 6.35
C LYS A 89 21.20 -6.25 7.55
N LEU A 90 19.97 -6.72 7.31
CA LEU A 90 19.09 -7.20 8.38
C LEU A 90 19.77 -8.29 9.22
N LYS A 91 20.38 -9.27 8.55
CA LYS A 91 21.12 -10.35 9.21
C LYS A 91 22.28 -9.82 10.06
N THR A 92 23.06 -8.87 9.54
CA THR A 92 24.18 -8.26 10.30
C THR A 92 23.71 -7.42 11.49
N SER A 93 22.50 -6.86 11.45
CA SER A 93 21.91 -6.09 12.53
C SER A 93 21.14 -6.94 13.55
N GLY A 94 21.19 -8.27 13.45
CA GLY A 94 20.48 -9.18 14.36
C GLY A 94 18.95 -9.24 14.14
N ASN A 95 18.46 -8.67 13.04
CA ASN A 95 17.05 -8.76 12.65
C ASN A 95 16.80 -10.00 11.78
N GLU A 96 15.57 -10.51 11.83
CA GLU A 96 15.16 -11.60 10.94
C GLU A 96 15.20 -11.10 9.48
N PRO A 97 15.90 -11.81 8.57
CA PRO A 97 15.92 -11.46 7.16
C PRO A 97 14.51 -11.55 6.56
N LEU A 98 14.28 -10.88 5.43
CA LEU A 98 13.06 -11.04 4.63
C LEU A 98 12.99 -12.42 3.93
N SER A 99 13.75 -13.42 4.41
CA SER A 99 14.03 -14.71 3.78
C SER A 99 12.81 -15.60 3.59
N MET A 100 11.66 -15.25 4.17
CA MET A 100 10.40 -15.90 3.84
C MET A 100 9.93 -15.59 2.41
N CYS A 101 10.49 -14.55 1.77
CA CYS A 101 10.23 -14.24 0.39
C CYS A 101 11.45 -14.49 -0.51
N ASP A 102 11.37 -15.56 -1.28
CA ASP A 102 12.37 -15.89 -2.29
C ASP A 102 12.06 -15.19 -3.61
N ILE A 103 12.90 -14.23 -3.98
CA ILE A 103 12.82 -13.53 -5.27
C ILE A 103 13.90 -13.97 -6.26
N SER A 104 14.67 -15.03 -5.95
CA SER A 104 15.77 -15.53 -6.78
C SER A 104 15.34 -15.82 -8.21
N ASN A 105 14.10 -16.28 -8.38
CA ASN A 105 13.51 -16.65 -9.67
C ASN A 105 12.49 -15.63 -10.20
N ILE A 106 12.48 -14.39 -9.69
CA ILE A 106 11.46 -13.38 -10.04
C ILE A 106 11.33 -13.17 -11.56
N ASN A 107 12.44 -13.14 -12.30
CA ASN A 107 12.42 -12.98 -13.76
C ASN A 107 11.77 -14.14 -14.53
N ALA A 108 11.68 -15.34 -13.94
CA ALA A 108 11.10 -16.52 -14.59
C ALA A 108 9.60 -16.69 -14.33
N LEU A 109 9.01 -15.86 -13.46
CA LEU A 109 7.62 -16.01 -13.06
C LEU A 109 6.65 -15.51 -14.15
N ASN A 110 5.61 -16.30 -14.39
CA ASN A 110 4.55 -15.92 -15.32
C ASN A 110 3.62 -14.87 -14.69
N PHE A 111 3.57 -13.68 -15.29
CA PHE A 111 2.75 -12.59 -14.76
C PHE A 111 1.25 -12.89 -14.72
N GLY A 112 0.71 -13.63 -15.69
CA GLY A 112 -0.70 -14.03 -15.70
C GLY A 112 -1.04 -14.90 -14.49
N VAL A 113 -0.16 -15.84 -14.16
CA VAL A 113 -0.28 -16.68 -12.95
C VAL A 113 -0.20 -15.84 -11.68
N LEU A 114 0.76 -14.91 -11.60
CA LEU A 114 0.90 -14.00 -10.45
C LEU A 114 -0.35 -13.12 -10.27
N LYS A 115 -0.86 -12.54 -11.35
CA LYS A 115 -2.06 -11.71 -11.34
C LYS A 115 -3.27 -12.49 -10.84
N GLN A 116 -3.43 -13.73 -11.29
CA GLN A 116 -4.54 -14.56 -10.83
C GLN A 116 -4.39 -14.94 -9.35
N LYS A 117 -3.18 -15.35 -8.92
CA LYS A 117 -2.89 -15.61 -7.50
C LYS A 117 -3.20 -14.40 -6.62
N LYS A 118 -2.86 -13.19 -7.07
CA LYS A 118 -3.16 -11.93 -6.38
C LYS A 118 -4.67 -11.71 -6.20
N ILE A 119 -5.43 -11.84 -7.29
CA ILE A 119 -6.91 -11.66 -7.26
C ILE A 119 -7.55 -12.67 -6.29
N MET A 120 -7.13 -13.93 -6.37
CA MET A 120 -7.62 -14.99 -5.47
C MET A 120 -7.26 -14.71 -4.01
N SER A 121 -6.01 -14.37 -3.72
CA SER A 121 -5.53 -14.15 -2.34
C SER A 121 -6.19 -12.93 -1.69
N ASP A 122 -6.34 -11.84 -2.44
CA ASP A 122 -7.03 -10.63 -1.97
C ASP A 122 -8.49 -10.89 -1.68
N TYR A 123 -9.16 -11.63 -2.56
CA TYR A 123 -10.55 -12.03 -2.34
C TYR A 123 -10.68 -12.84 -1.04
N CYS A 124 -9.87 -13.87 -0.83
CA CYS A 124 -9.93 -14.71 0.37
C CYS A 124 -9.61 -13.92 1.65
N GLN A 125 -8.66 -12.98 1.60
CA GLN A 125 -8.34 -12.10 2.73
C GLN A 125 -9.49 -11.16 3.05
N ASN A 126 -10.01 -10.46 2.04
CA ASN A 126 -11.01 -9.43 2.22
C ASN A 126 -12.36 -10.02 2.59
N PHE A 127 -12.72 -11.20 2.06
CA PHE A 127 -13.98 -11.86 2.37
C PHE A 127 -14.19 -12.05 3.87
N ASP A 128 -13.20 -12.57 4.59
CA ASP A 128 -13.32 -12.84 6.02
C ASP A 128 -13.46 -11.55 6.83
N ASN A 129 -12.66 -10.53 6.49
CA ASN A 129 -12.70 -9.22 7.15
C ASN A 129 -14.06 -8.54 6.92
N LEU A 130 -14.52 -8.50 5.67
CA LEU A 130 -15.78 -7.86 5.30
C LEU A 130 -16.99 -8.63 5.85
N ARG A 131 -16.97 -9.97 5.82
CA ARG A 131 -18.00 -10.80 6.46
C ARG A 131 -18.11 -10.45 7.95
N THR A 132 -16.99 -10.35 8.64
CA THR A 132 -16.96 -10.02 10.08
C THR A 132 -17.55 -8.63 10.33
N LYS A 133 -17.14 -7.61 9.56
CA LYS A 133 -17.69 -6.25 9.67
C LYS A 133 -19.20 -6.20 9.43
N LEU A 134 -19.70 -7.02 8.51
CA LEU A 134 -21.12 -7.11 8.19
C LEU A 134 -21.95 -7.86 9.24
N THR A 135 -21.38 -8.87 9.90
CA THR A 135 -22.08 -9.63 10.95
C THR A 135 -22.03 -8.92 12.30
N THR A 136 -20.99 -8.13 12.58
CA THR A 136 -20.83 -7.42 13.86
C THR A 136 -21.46 -6.02 13.88
N ASN A 137 -21.68 -5.40 12.71
CA ASN A 137 -22.31 -4.07 12.64
C ASN A 137 -23.84 -4.18 12.51
N PRO A 138 -24.62 -3.86 13.56
CA PRO A 138 -26.08 -4.01 13.55
C PRO A 138 -26.78 -3.07 12.56
N HIS A 139 -26.17 -1.92 12.23
CA HIS A 139 -26.75 -0.92 11.34
C HIS A 139 -26.43 -1.17 9.86
N LYS A 140 -25.52 -2.12 9.56
CA LYS A 140 -25.12 -2.48 8.19
C LYS A 140 -24.91 -1.25 7.28
N ARG A 141 -24.36 -0.16 7.84
CA ARG A 141 -24.10 1.10 7.13
C ARG A 141 -23.25 0.78 5.89
N TYR A 142 -23.60 1.38 4.74
CA TYR A 142 -22.96 1.11 3.43
C TYR A 142 -23.28 -0.26 2.81
N CYS A 143 -24.44 -0.84 3.09
CA CYS A 143 -24.83 -2.14 2.55
C CYS A 143 -24.70 -2.25 1.03
N ASP A 144 -25.09 -1.21 0.30
CA ASP A 144 -25.01 -1.20 -1.17
C ASP A 144 -23.56 -1.36 -1.66
N ILE A 145 -22.60 -0.72 -0.99
CA ILE A 145 -21.16 -0.84 -1.29
C ILE A 145 -20.68 -2.28 -1.04
N TYR A 146 -21.08 -2.88 0.08
CA TYR A 146 -20.74 -4.28 0.36
C TYR A 146 -21.40 -5.23 -0.65
N TYR A 147 -22.66 -4.99 -1.01
CA TYR A 147 -23.38 -5.78 -2.00
C TYR A 147 -22.68 -5.75 -3.35
N GLU A 148 -22.32 -4.56 -3.84
CA GLU A 148 -21.56 -4.39 -5.08
C GLU A 148 -20.20 -5.09 -5.01
N TYR A 149 -19.48 -4.96 -3.89
CA TYR A 149 -18.21 -5.65 -3.69
C TYR A 149 -18.36 -7.18 -3.82
N PHE A 150 -19.31 -7.80 -3.13
CA PHE A 150 -19.50 -9.25 -3.19
C PHE A 150 -20.01 -9.73 -4.55
N LYS A 151 -20.78 -8.90 -5.26
CA LYS A 151 -21.18 -9.16 -6.64
C LYS A 151 -19.98 -9.14 -7.58
N ASN A 152 -19.12 -8.13 -7.47
CA ASN A 152 -17.94 -7.96 -8.33
C ASN A 152 -16.86 -9.00 -8.07
N THR A 153 -16.75 -9.51 -6.84
CA THR A 153 -15.77 -10.55 -6.47
C THR A 153 -16.22 -11.98 -6.80
N MET A 154 -17.41 -12.18 -7.38
CA MET A 154 -17.89 -13.51 -7.80
C MET A 154 -16.94 -14.20 -8.78
N LYS A 155 -16.31 -13.44 -9.69
CA LYS A 155 -15.32 -13.98 -10.61
C LYS A 155 -14.09 -14.51 -9.86
N ALA A 156 -13.59 -13.75 -8.88
CA ALA A 156 -12.47 -14.18 -8.04
C ALA A 156 -12.82 -15.44 -7.25
N TYR A 157 -14.05 -15.54 -6.72
CA TYR A 157 -14.53 -16.76 -6.09
C TYR A 157 -14.54 -17.96 -7.04
N ASN A 158 -15.04 -17.81 -8.27
CA ASN A 158 -15.08 -18.90 -9.24
C ASN A 158 -13.67 -19.41 -9.57
N ASP A 159 -12.70 -18.50 -9.73
CA ASP A 159 -11.30 -18.86 -9.93
C ASP A 159 -10.73 -19.65 -8.72
N VAL A 160 -11.07 -19.22 -7.50
CA VAL A 160 -10.72 -19.97 -6.28
C VAL A 160 -11.40 -21.34 -6.27
N PHE A 161 -12.69 -21.42 -6.56
CA PHE A 161 -13.42 -22.67 -6.55
C PHE A 161 -12.81 -23.69 -7.52
N GLU A 162 -12.60 -23.30 -8.78
CA GLU A 162 -12.07 -24.18 -9.81
C GLU A 162 -10.63 -24.64 -9.52
N LYS A 163 -9.79 -23.79 -8.92
CA LYS A 163 -8.36 -24.08 -8.70
C LYS A 163 -8.01 -24.63 -7.33
N CYS A 164 -8.84 -24.35 -6.33
CA CYS A 164 -8.56 -24.70 -4.94
C CYS A 164 -9.53 -25.75 -4.37
N TYR A 165 -10.80 -25.73 -4.77
CA TYR A 165 -11.86 -26.49 -4.07
C TYR A 165 -12.46 -27.61 -4.90
N LYS A 166 -12.45 -27.48 -6.22
CA LYS A 166 -13.02 -28.48 -7.12
C LYS A 166 -12.31 -29.82 -6.94
N PRO A 167 -13.04 -30.94 -6.80
CA PRO A 167 -12.44 -32.26 -6.72
C PRO A 167 -11.50 -32.52 -7.90
N GLY A 168 -10.26 -32.94 -7.62
CA GLY A 168 -9.24 -33.18 -8.64
C GLY A 168 -8.54 -31.93 -9.18
N ALA A 169 -8.77 -30.74 -8.61
CA ALA A 169 -8.03 -29.53 -8.99
C ALA A 169 -6.54 -29.64 -8.65
N ASN A 170 -5.69 -29.10 -9.53
CA ASN A 170 -4.29 -28.84 -9.18
C ASN A 170 -4.22 -27.61 -8.26
N THR A 171 -3.88 -27.85 -6.99
CA THR A 171 -3.81 -26.84 -5.94
C THR A 171 -2.47 -26.11 -5.85
N ASP A 172 -1.48 -26.39 -6.70
CA ASP A 172 -0.14 -25.75 -6.68
C ASP A 172 -0.22 -24.22 -6.83
N ASN A 173 -1.27 -23.76 -7.53
CA ASN A 173 -1.54 -22.34 -7.72
C ASN A 173 -2.57 -21.75 -6.76
N CYS A 174 -3.06 -22.54 -5.82
CA CYS A 174 -3.99 -22.05 -4.82
C CYS A 174 -3.24 -21.21 -3.76
N PRO A 175 -3.61 -19.94 -3.53
CA PRO A 175 -3.06 -19.19 -2.42
C PRO A 175 -3.41 -19.88 -1.09
N LYS A 176 -2.43 -20.07 -0.19
CA LYS A 176 -2.67 -20.76 1.09
C LYS A 176 -3.78 -20.13 1.92
N ILE A 177 -3.93 -18.80 1.87
CA ILE A 177 -5.02 -18.07 2.56
C ILE A 177 -6.42 -18.49 2.10
N CYS A 178 -6.54 -19.05 0.90
CA CYS A 178 -7.79 -19.58 0.35
C CYS A 178 -8.04 -21.03 0.73
N ILE A 179 -7.02 -21.81 1.12
CA ILE A 179 -7.20 -23.24 1.42
C ILE A 179 -8.20 -23.42 2.57
N GLN A 180 -9.12 -24.37 2.40
CA GLN A 180 -10.17 -24.73 3.38
C GLN A 180 -11.20 -23.64 3.72
N LYS A 181 -11.20 -22.49 3.03
CA LYS A 181 -12.19 -21.42 3.24
C LYS A 181 -13.27 -21.43 2.17
N GLN A 182 -14.40 -22.09 2.40
CA GLN A 182 -15.53 -22.08 1.44
C GLN A 182 -16.31 -20.75 1.50
N ASN A 183 -15.64 -19.67 1.11
CA ASN A 183 -16.06 -18.28 1.27
C ASN A 183 -17.06 -17.82 0.19
N ASN A 184 -18.04 -18.64 -0.16
CA ASN A 184 -18.97 -18.33 -1.26
C ASN A 184 -19.68 -16.96 -1.05
N PRO A 185 -19.51 -15.98 -1.97
CA PRO A 185 -20.16 -14.67 -1.91
C PRO A 185 -21.69 -14.76 -1.84
N GLN A 186 -22.28 -15.81 -2.40
CA GLN A 186 -23.71 -16.03 -2.37
C GLN A 186 -24.26 -16.13 -0.93
N ILE A 187 -23.47 -16.64 0.02
CA ILE A 187 -23.86 -16.69 1.43
C ILE A 187 -24.05 -15.28 1.98
N ILE A 188 -23.18 -14.33 1.60
CA ILE A 188 -23.34 -12.94 1.99
C ILE A 188 -24.52 -12.34 1.23
N LEU A 189 -24.55 -12.43 -0.09
CA LEU A 189 -25.58 -11.81 -0.93
C LEU A 189 -27.00 -12.24 -0.53
N ASN A 190 -27.22 -13.51 -0.17
CA ASN A 190 -28.51 -14.02 0.28
C ASN A 190 -28.92 -13.49 1.67
N ASN A 191 -27.94 -13.23 2.56
CA ASN A 191 -28.16 -12.78 3.93
C ASN A 191 -28.12 -11.25 4.09
N LEU A 192 -27.49 -10.57 3.14
CA LEU A 192 -27.33 -9.12 3.08
C LEU A 192 -28.64 -8.47 2.60
N ARG A 193 -29.66 -8.44 3.47
CA ARG A 193 -30.95 -7.77 3.24
C ARG A 193 -30.80 -6.25 3.25
N CYS A 194 -30.15 -5.67 2.22
CA CYS A 194 -29.85 -4.23 2.14
C CYS A 194 -31.09 -3.33 2.09
N ASN A 195 -32.18 -3.86 1.57
CA ASN A 195 -33.51 -3.29 1.52
C ASN A 195 -34.18 -3.07 2.90
N LYS A 196 -33.59 -3.54 4.01
CA LYS A 196 -34.10 -3.34 5.37
C LYS A 196 -33.31 -2.30 6.18
N ILE A 197 -32.34 -1.65 5.56
CA ILE A 197 -31.48 -0.70 6.24
C ILE A 197 -32.03 0.69 5.92
N PRO A 198 -32.41 1.48 6.94
CA PRO A 198 -32.72 2.88 6.72
C PRO A 198 -31.53 3.49 6.00
N LYS A 199 -31.75 4.10 4.83
CA LYS A 199 -30.70 4.89 4.17
C LYS A 199 -30.14 5.80 5.27
N PRO A 200 -28.82 5.79 5.54
CA PRO A 200 -28.28 6.85 6.38
C PRO A 200 -28.75 8.15 5.75
N VAL A 201 -29.39 9.00 6.54
CA VAL A 201 -29.59 10.39 6.14
C VAL A 201 -28.18 10.92 6.02
N ILE A 202 -27.61 10.80 4.82
CA ILE A 202 -26.51 11.62 4.41
C ILE A 202 -27.20 12.97 4.36
N GLU A 203 -27.06 13.74 5.44
CA GLU A 203 -27.11 15.19 5.30
C GLU A 203 -25.97 15.48 4.33
N GLU A 204 -26.31 15.43 3.06
CA GLU A 204 -25.53 15.99 1.98
C GLU A 204 -25.47 17.47 2.36
N LYS A 205 -24.46 17.85 3.15
CA LYS A 205 -23.97 19.22 3.17
C LYS A 205 -23.42 19.43 1.77
N LEU A 206 -24.34 19.60 0.82
CA LEU A 206 -24.09 20.10 -0.52
C LEU A 206 -23.56 21.50 -0.28
N ILE A 207 -22.25 21.60 -0.11
CA ILE A 207 -21.56 22.87 -0.17
C ILE A 207 -21.78 23.39 -1.59
N THR A 208 -22.11 24.66 -1.70
CA THR A 208 -22.24 25.29 -3.02
C THR A 208 -20.90 25.19 -3.75
N GLU A 209 -20.91 25.13 -5.08
CA GLU A 209 -19.71 25.13 -5.92
C GLU A 209 -18.74 26.24 -5.51
N LYS A 210 -19.28 27.43 -5.23
CA LYS A 210 -18.53 28.59 -4.71
C LYS A 210 -17.78 28.32 -3.40
N GLN A 211 -18.34 27.49 -2.52
CA GLN A 211 -17.74 27.14 -1.25
C GLN A 211 -16.68 26.05 -1.42
N CYS A 212 -16.90 25.11 -2.35
CA CYS A 212 -15.89 24.13 -2.77
C CYS A 212 -14.68 24.80 -3.42
N ASP A 213 -14.89 25.74 -4.33
CA ASP A 213 -13.80 26.49 -4.99
C ASP A 213 -12.99 27.32 -3.99
N LYS A 214 -13.66 27.90 -2.99
CA LYS A 214 -13.01 28.63 -1.92
C LYS A 214 -12.13 27.71 -1.06
N GLU A 215 -12.65 26.57 -0.63
CA GLU A 215 -11.90 25.59 0.16
C GLU A 215 -10.74 24.99 -0.63
N LYS A 216 -10.94 24.72 -1.92
CA LYS A 216 -9.89 24.27 -2.84
C LYS A 216 -8.77 25.29 -2.97
N GLY A 217 -9.10 26.58 -3.11
CA GLY A 217 -8.11 27.65 -3.15
C GLY A 217 -7.30 27.78 -1.86
N VAL A 218 -7.96 27.65 -0.70
CA VAL A 218 -7.27 27.67 0.60
C VAL A 218 -6.32 26.48 0.73
N LEU A 219 -6.79 25.27 0.44
CA LEU A 219 -5.98 24.05 0.53
C LEU A 219 -4.79 24.08 -0.44
N GLN A 220 -4.98 24.63 -1.64
CA GLN A 220 -3.90 24.78 -2.61
C GLN A 220 -2.84 25.78 -2.12
N SER A 221 -3.26 26.91 -1.54
CA SER A 221 -2.36 27.89 -0.94
C SER A 221 -1.60 27.32 0.25
N GLU A 222 -2.26 26.56 1.13
CA GLU A 222 -1.62 25.90 2.28
C GLU A 222 -0.62 24.84 1.83
N LEU A 223 -0.94 24.08 0.78
CA LEU A 223 -0.04 23.09 0.20
C LEU A 223 1.19 23.75 -0.45
N GLU A 224 1.00 24.82 -1.21
CA GLU A 224 2.12 25.59 -1.79
C GLU A 224 3.02 26.17 -0.69
N GLN A 225 2.43 26.70 0.38
CA GLN A 225 3.16 27.21 1.54
C GLN A 225 3.96 26.09 2.24
N ALA A 226 3.32 24.94 2.48
CA ALA A 226 3.97 23.79 3.12
C ALA A 226 5.11 23.23 2.25
N LEU A 227 4.94 23.24 0.92
CA LEU A 227 5.98 22.83 -0.02
C LEU A 227 7.16 23.82 -0.01
N LEU A 228 6.90 25.13 0.01
CA LEU A 228 7.93 26.17 0.15
C LEU A 228 8.69 26.06 1.48
N ASP A 229 7.98 25.82 2.58
CA ASP A 229 8.59 25.61 3.90
C ASP A 229 9.43 24.32 3.95
N SER A 230 8.99 23.26 3.25
CA SER A 230 9.72 21.98 3.18
C SER A 230 10.93 22.00 2.24
N SER A 231 10.93 22.89 1.24
CA SER A 231 11.99 23.00 0.23
C SER A 231 13.09 23.99 0.62
N ASN A 232 12.95 24.66 1.76
CA ASN A 232 14.04 25.43 2.36
C ASN A 232 14.99 24.49 3.14
N PRO A 233 16.26 24.33 2.74
CA PRO A 233 17.22 23.61 3.55
C PRO A 233 17.41 24.35 4.87
N VAL A 234 17.22 23.60 5.96
CA VAL A 234 17.49 23.94 7.35
C VAL A 234 18.78 24.79 7.44
N LEU A 235 18.60 26.05 7.87
CA LEU A 235 19.61 27.07 8.23
C LEU A 235 20.23 27.84 7.04
N ILE A 236 19.54 28.90 6.61
CA ILE A 236 20.12 29.97 5.78
C ILE A 236 20.79 31.00 6.71
N TYR A 237 21.91 31.61 6.28
CA TYR A 237 22.73 32.58 7.03
C TYR A 237 21.94 33.78 7.60
N SER A 238 20.73 34.05 7.10
CA SER A 238 19.83 35.11 7.56
C SER A 238 18.82 34.67 8.62
N ASP A 239 18.82 33.41 9.06
CA ASP A 239 17.93 32.96 10.15
C ASP A 239 18.36 33.62 11.48
N PRO A 240 17.49 34.41 12.13
CA PRO A 240 17.83 35.09 13.38
C PRO A 240 18.29 34.13 14.48
N ARG A 241 17.88 32.85 14.44
CA ARG A 241 18.34 31.81 15.38
C ARG A 241 19.83 31.48 15.21
N VAL A 242 20.37 31.56 13.98
CA VAL A 242 21.80 31.36 13.69
C VAL A 242 22.62 32.52 14.23
N ILE A 243 22.10 33.76 14.12
CA ILE A 243 22.75 34.96 14.63
C ILE A 243 22.93 34.88 16.15
N PHE A 244 21.89 34.45 16.88
CA PHE A 244 22.00 34.25 18.33
C PHE A 244 23.01 33.16 18.69
N LEU A 245 23.04 32.04 17.97
CA LEU A 245 24.02 30.96 18.21
C LEU A 245 25.46 31.43 18.01
N ILE A 246 25.74 32.19 16.96
CA ILE A 246 27.07 32.76 16.70
C ILE A 246 27.49 33.70 17.85
N LEU A 247 26.59 34.59 18.27
CA LEU A 247 26.81 35.51 19.39
C LEU A 247 27.12 34.76 20.70
N PHE A 248 26.31 33.76 21.06
CA PHE A 248 26.54 32.96 22.26
C PHE A 248 27.84 32.15 22.20
N THR A 249 28.24 31.69 21.00
CA THR A 249 29.51 30.97 20.82
C THR A 249 30.70 31.88 21.04
N PHE A 250 30.71 33.09 20.47
CA PHE A 250 31.76 34.08 20.71
C PHE A 250 31.79 34.55 22.17
N TRP A 251 30.61 34.71 22.79
CA TRP A 251 30.51 35.08 24.20
C TRP A 251 31.02 33.98 25.13
N GLY A 252 30.73 32.72 24.80
CA GLY A 252 31.26 31.55 25.50
C GLY A 252 32.78 31.43 25.41
N ILE A 253 33.37 31.65 24.22
CA ILE A 253 34.82 31.68 24.00
C ILE A 253 35.47 32.83 24.79
N PHE A 254 34.87 34.01 24.75
CA PHE A 254 35.35 35.17 25.52
C PHE A 254 35.35 34.88 27.02
N LEU A 255 34.27 34.31 27.55
CA LEU A 255 34.20 33.94 28.97
C LEU A 255 35.19 32.84 29.33
N THR A 256 35.38 31.82 28.49
CA THR A 256 36.40 30.79 28.76
C THR A 256 37.79 31.40 28.79
N LEU A 257 38.16 32.23 27.82
CA LEU A 257 39.44 32.93 27.85
C LEU A 257 39.57 33.83 29.08
N PHE A 258 38.52 34.57 29.46
CA PHE A 258 38.54 35.44 30.64
C PHE A 258 38.74 34.65 31.95
N PHE A 259 38.10 33.49 32.10
CA PHE A 259 38.23 32.66 33.30
C PHE A 259 39.51 31.81 33.33
N PHE A 260 40.09 31.47 32.17
CA PHE A 260 41.33 30.68 32.07
C PHE A 260 42.60 31.53 31.87
N TYR A 261 42.49 32.85 31.71
CA TYR A 261 43.64 33.78 31.62
C TYR A 261 44.14 34.25 33.01
N LYS A 262 43.96 33.42 34.04
CA LYS A 262 44.60 33.62 35.35
C LYS A 262 45.55 32.47 35.65
#